data_AF-A0A963Y657-F1
#
_entry.id   AF-A0A963Y657-F1
#
_cell.length_a   1.000
_cell.length_b   1.000
_cell.length_c   1.000
_cell.angle_alpha   90.00
_cell.angle_beta   90.00
_cell.angle_gamma   90.00
#
_symmetry.space_group_name_H-M   'P 1'
#
loop_
_entity.id
_entity.type
_entity.pdbx_description
1 polymer ?
#
loop_
_entity_poly.entity_id
_entity_poly.type
_entity_poly.pdbx_seq_one_letter_code
_entity_poly.pdbx_strand_id
1 'polypeptide(L)'
;HPAVIGLAEFMNYPGVINKAPDVLAKLDAFRGQHIDGHAPLLRGKDLNAYLSTGIRTEHEATTAAEALEKLRKGMRILIREGSVSKDLAALTPLITERNSPYICLCTDDRNPLDIAEHGHLDHMIRTAIARGADTFSVYRAASLSAAEAFGLKDRGQIAPGKRADIVVMDDLATCRARTVICGGKVVDDAAFAARGTIAPVARHSVKPPTITAASFRCAGNRAETPVIGLLPGKIITEHLTEEILPDAGDKRPAPARDLARVAVIERHGKNGNVATGFVRGFEIGSGAIAATVCHDHHNIVAVGVDYTDMALAANRLKEIEGGFVVVRDGSILAELALPIAGLMSLERFEVVEEKLRALRAAARALGVTLEEPFLQMAFIALPVIPHLKITDHGLVDVDRFEIIA
;
A
#
# COMPACT_ATOMS: atom_id res chain seq x y z
N HIS A 1 -20.13 14.62 -1.79
CA HIS A 1 -20.60 14.36 -0.42
C HIS A 1 -19.93 15.35 0.53
N PRO A 2 -20.57 15.91 1.56
CA PRO A 2 -19.98 16.96 2.41
C PRO A 2 -18.66 16.59 3.11
N ALA A 3 -18.41 15.29 3.32
CA ALA A 3 -17.16 14.80 3.89
C ALA A 3 -16.00 14.64 2.88
N VAL A 4 -16.25 14.84 1.58
CA VAL A 4 -15.26 14.68 0.51
C VAL A 4 -14.75 16.06 0.11
N ILE A 5 -13.45 16.30 0.27
CA ILE A 5 -12.81 17.60 0.02
C ILE A 5 -12.10 17.70 -1.34
N GLY A 6 -12.11 16.61 -2.11
CA GLY A 6 -11.45 16.52 -3.40
C GLY A 6 -11.48 15.12 -3.98
N LEU A 7 -10.76 14.94 -5.08
CA LEU A 7 -10.49 13.64 -5.68
C LEU A 7 -9.23 13.05 -5.05
N ALA A 8 -9.31 11.80 -4.60
CA ALA A 8 -8.17 11.03 -4.11
C ALA A 8 -7.12 10.80 -5.21
N GLU A 9 -6.02 10.16 -4.84
CA GLU A 9 -4.84 10.00 -5.67
C GLU A 9 -5.15 9.55 -7.11
N PHE A 10 -4.65 10.31 -8.08
CA PHE A 10 -4.92 10.03 -9.48
C PHE A 10 -3.83 9.16 -10.10
N MET A 11 -3.90 7.87 -9.85
CA MET A 11 -2.86 6.89 -10.18
C MET A 11 -2.73 6.59 -11.68
N ASN A 12 -3.81 6.75 -12.45
CA ASN A 12 -3.81 6.52 -13.90
C ASN A 12 -3.16 7.70 -14.65
N TYR A 13 -1.90 8.02 -14.30
CA TYR A 13 -1.09 9.02 -14.98
C TYR A 13 -0.86 8.71 -16.47
N PRO A 14 -0.77 7.44 -16.95
CA PRO A 14 -0.66 7.16 -18.38
C PRO A 14 -1.91 7.62 -19.13
N GLY A 15 -3.10 7.40 -18.58
CA GLY A 15 -4.35 7.89 -19.14
C GLY A 15 -4.41 9.43 -19.20
N VAL A 16 -3.79 10.13 -18.25
CA VAL A 16 -3.67 11.59 -18.29
C VAL A 16 -2.78 12.04 -19.45
N ILE A 17 -1.59 11.47 -19.57
CA ILE A 17 -0.61 11.81 -20.61
C ILE A 17 -1.18 11.52 -22.01
N ASN A 18 -1.86 10.38 -22.15
CA ASN A 18 -2.46 9.93 -23.40
C ASN A 18 -3.86 10.50 -23.64
N LYS A 19 -4.37 11.37 -22.77
CA LYS A 19 -5.67 12.04 -22.90
C LYS A 19 -6.85 11.08 -23.06
N ALA A 20 -6.86 10.00 -22.29
CA ALA A 20 -7.97 9.05 -22.27
C ALA A 20 -9.28 9.78 -21.89
N PRO A 21 -10.37 9.67 -22.69
CA PRO A 21 -11.57 10.48 -22.51
C PRO A 21 -12.23 10.34 -21.13
N ASP A 22 -12.29 9.13 -20.58
CA ASP A 22 -12.86 8.82 -19.27
C ASP A 22 -12.01 9.40 -18.13
N VAL A 23 -10.68 9.35 -18.26
CA VAL A 23 -9.73 9.96 -17.33
C VAL A 23 -9.89 11.47 -17.30
N LEU A 24 -9.94 12.12 -18.47
CA LEU A 24 -10.11 13.57 -18.54
C LEU A 24 -11.49 14.00 -18.03
N ALA A 25 -12.54 13.25 -18.32
CA ALA A 25 -13.88 13.52 -17.79
C ALA A 25 -13.91 13.42 -16.25
N LYS A 26 -13.23 12.43 -15.67
CA LYS A 26 -13.12 12.29 -14.20
C LYS A 26 -12.38 13.47 -13.58
N LEU A 27 -11.29 13.94 -14.19
CA LEU A 27 -10.54 15.12 -13.72
C LEU A 27 -11.35 16.40 -13.85
N ASP A 28 -12.08 16.58 -14.95
CA ASP A 28 -12.93 17.74 -15.18
C ASP A 28 -14.07 17.87 -14.15
N ALA A 29 -14.63 16.74 -13.71
CA ALA A 29 -15.65 16.71 -12.65
C ALA A 29 -15.17 17.27 -11.30
N PHE A 30 -13.85 17.35 -11.08
CA PHE A 30 -13.22 17.93 -9.89
C PHE A 30 -12.44 19.21 -10.20
N ARG A 31 -12.67 19.83 -11.35
CA ARG A 31 -12.00 21.09 -11.74
C ARG A 31 -12.19 22.16 -10.66
N GLY A 32 -11.09 22.78 -10.25
CA GLY A 32 -11.07 23.81 -9.20
C GLY A 32 -11.17 23.28 -7.77
N GLN A 33 -11.32 21.97 -7.58
CA GLN A 33 -11.22 21.30 -6.29
C GLN A 33 -9.83 20.68 -6.11
N HIS A 34 -9.55 20.16 -4.92
CA HIS A 34 -8.32 19.41 -4.68
C HIS A 34 -8.34 18.10 -5.48
N ILE A 35 -7.22 17.79 -6.13
CA ILE A 35 -6.99 16.51 -6.79
C ILE A 35 -5.62 16.01 -6.33
N ASP A 36 -5.63 14.88 -5.63
CA ASP A 36 -4.43 14.25 -5.12
C ASP A 36 -3.68 13.53 -6.24
N GLY A 37 -2.36 13.46 -6.16
CA GLY A 37 -1.53 12.90 -7.22
C GLY A 37 -0.76 11.67 -6.80
N HIS A 38 -0.52 10.83 -7.79
CA HIS A 38 0.23 9.58 -7.72
C HIS A 38 0.92 9.40 -9.08
N ALA A 39 2.22 9.72 -9.14
CA ALA A 39 2.94 9.72 -10.40
C ALA A 39 4.36 9.15 -10.26
N PRO A 40 4.50 7.85 -9.93
CA PRO A 40 5.80 7.22 -9.69
C PRO A 40 6.70 7.37 -10.93
N LEU A 41 7.94 7.81 -10.73
CA LEU A 41 8.96 7.98 -11.78
C LEU A 41 8.60 9.00 -12.89
N LEU A 42 7.47 9.70 -12.79
CA LEU A 42 7.02 10.64 -13.82
C LEU A 42 7.83 11.94 -13.81
N ARG A 43 8.42 12.28 -14.95
CA ARG A 43 9.36 13.41 -15.08
C ARG A 43 9.18 14.17 -16.40
N GLY A 44 9.94 15.26 -16.57
CA GLY A 44 10.02 15.96 -17.85
C GLY A 44 8.70 16.55 -18.32
N LYS A 45 8.40 16.43 -19.62
CA LYS A 45 7.18 16.99 -20.21
C LYS A 45 5.93 16.21 -19.82
N ASP A 46 6.05 14.92 -19.52
CA ASP A 46 4.92 14.09 -19.12
C ASP A 46 4.41 14.50 -17.73
N LEU A 47 5.33 14.83 -16.82
CA LEU A 47 4.97 15.48 -15.55
C LEU A 47 4.25 16.82 -15.79
N ASN A 48 4.67 17.63 -16.77
CA ASN A 48 3.96 18.87 -17.08
C ASN A 48 2.54 18.60 -17.60
N ALA A 49 2.36 17.56 -18.42
CA ALA A 49 1.04 17.14 -18.91
C ALA A 49 0.14 16.74 -17.73
N TYR A 50 0.65 15.93 -16.81
CA TYR A 50 -0.06 15.53 -15.60
C TYR A 50 -0.51 16.74 -14.77
N LEU A 51 0.42 17.67 -14.48
CA LEU A 51 0.13 18.88 -13.71
C LEU A 51 -0.81 19.86 -14.41
N SER A 52 -0.84 19.88 -15.74
CA SER A 52 -1.74 20.76 -16.49
C SER A 52 -3.23 20.49 -16.21
N THR A 53 -3.56 19.33 -15.64
CA THR A 53 -4.94 18.92 -15.32
C THR A 53 -5.44 19.36 -13.94
N GLY A 54 -4.58 19.98 -13.12
CA GLY A 54 -4.96 20.48 -11.79
C GLY A 54 -4.50 19.60 -10.61
N ILE A 55 -3.82 18.49 -10.88
CA ILE A 55 -3.21 17.63 -9.85
C ILE A 55 -2.02 18.35 -9.22
N ARG A 56 -1.90 18.38 -7.89
CA ARG A 56 -0.92 19.25 -7.19
C ARG A 56 -0.11 18.59 -6.07
N THR A 57 -0.43 17.38 -5.67
CA THR A 57 0.28 16.64 -4.62
C THR A 57 0.93 15.40 -5.19
N GLU A 58 1.92 14.86 -4.49
CA GLU A 58 2.62 13.63 -4.84
C GLU A 58 3.11 12.94 -3.57
N HIS A 59 2.99 11.62 -3.50
CA HIS A 59 3.61 10.79 -2.46
C HIS A 59 4.53 9.68 -3.01
N GLU A 60 4.61 9.47 -4.33
CA GLU A 60 5.34 8.37 -4.98
C GLU A 60 6.82 8.64 -5.28
N ALA A 61 7.36 9.79 -4.88
CA ALA A 61 8.76 10.10 -5.14
C ALA A 61 9.69 9.25 -4.25
N THR A 62 10.57 8.45 -4.86
CA THR A 62 11.49 7.56 -4.12
C THR A 62 12.92 8.07 -4.03
N THR A 63 13.22 9.18 -4.72
CA THR A 63 14.54 9.81 -4.71
C THR A 63 14.45 11.32 -4.52
N ALA A 64 15.45 11.90 -3.84
CA ALA A 64 15.52 13.35 -3.65
C ALA A 64 15.52 14.12 -4.98
N ALA A 65 16.14 13.55 -6.02
CA ALA A 65 16.18 14.17 -7.34
C ALA A 65 14.78 14.26 -7.97
N GLU A 66 13.98 13.19 -7.85
CA GLU A 66 12.61 13.14 -8.38
C GLU A 66 11.71 14.11 -7.62
N ALA A 67 11.71 14.03 -6.30
CA ALA A 67 10.95 14.94 -5.45
C ALA A 67 11.33 16.41 -5.71
N LEU A 68 12.62 16.72 -5.89
CA LEU A 68 13.07 18.07 -6.18
C LEU A 68 12.59 18.59 -7.55
N GLU A 69 12.51 17.75 -8.57
CA GLU A 69 11.93 18.13 -9.86
C GLU A 69 10.43 18.45 -9.71
N LYS A 70 9.69 17.59 -9.00
CA LYS A 70 8.26 17.75 -8.74
C LYS A 70 7.99 19.02 -7.92
N LEU A 71 8.80 19.30 -6.89
CA LEU A 71 8.77 20.58 -6.15
C LEU A 71 8.99 21.80 -7.04
N ARG A 72 10.02 21.76 -7.90
CA ARG A 72 10.34 22.87 -8.83
C ARG A 72 9.21 23.14 -9.82
N LYS A 73 8.37 22.15 -10.10
CA LYS A 73 7.18 22.26 -10.95
C LYS A 73 5.90 22.61 -10.16
N GLY A 74 6.03 22.92 -8.87
CA GLY A 74 4.94 23.43 -8.05
C GLY A 74 4.07 22.35 -7.40
N MET A 75 4.53 21.10 -7.36
CA MET A 75 3.86 20.07 -6.57
C MET A 75 4.17 20.24 -5.09
N ARG A 76 3.23 19.83 -4.24
CA ARG A 76 3.49 19.55 -2.83
C ARG A 76 3.92 18.09 -2.69
N ILE A 77 5.05 17.84 -2.04
CA ILE A 77 5.56 16.49 -1.82
C ILE A 77 5.12 16.02 -0.45
N LEU A 78 4.33 14.96 -0.42
CA LEU A 78 3.94 14.21 0.75
C LEU A 78 4.99 13.12 0.92
N ILE A 79 6.02 13.39 1.72
CA ILE A 79 7.05 12.39 2.02
C ILE A 79 6.38 11.24 2.78
N ARG A 80 6.50 10.03 2.25
CA ARG A 80 5.89 8.84 2.85
C ARG A 80 6.86 8.01 3.68
N GLU A 81 6.33 7.43 4.75
CA GLU A 81 6.98 6.36 5.52
C GLU A 81 5.91 5.34 5.95
N GLY A 82 5.59 4.46 5.03
CA GLY A 82 4.68 3.33 5.22
C GLY A 82 5.42 2.06 5.61
N SER A 83 4.66 0.97 5.73
CA SER A 83 5.20 -0.35 6.08
C SER A 83 6.12 -0.93 4.99
N VAL A 84 5.78 -0.72 3.70
CA VAL A 84 6.55 -1.18 2.53
C VAL A 84 7.05 -0.02 1.67
N SER A 85 6.63 1.21 1.96
CA SER A 85 6.97 2.43 1.22
C SER A 85 7.83 3.37 2.07
N LYS A 86 9.12 3.07 2.21
CA LYS A 86 10.05 3.74 3.15
C LYS A 86 10.92 4.79 2.46
N ASP A 87 10.36 5.98 2.19
CA ASP A 87 11.02 7.06 1.43
C ASP A 87 11.56 8.21 2.30
N LEU A 88 11.22 8.24 3.59
CA LEU A 88 11.61 9.34 4.48
C LEU A 88 13.12 9.54 4.51
N ALA A 89 13.91 8.46 4.59
CA ALA A 89 15.36 8.54 4.63
C ALA A 89 15.93 9.27 3.40
N ALA A 90 15.43 8.92 2.21
CA ALA A 90 15.90 9.51 0.95
C ALA A 90 15.45 10.97 0.78
N LEU A 91 14.28 11.33 1.30
CA LEU A 91 13.69 12.66 1.12
C LEU A 91 13.91 13.63 2.27
N THR A 92 14.39 13.17 3.44
CA THR A 92 14.70 14.01 4.61
C THR A 92 15.54 15.25 4.27
N PRO A 93 16.59 15.18 3.42
CA PRO A 93 17.38 16.36 3.06
C PRO A 93 16.58 17.50 2.39
N LEU A 94 15.38 17.21 1.87
CA LEU A 94 14.51 18.22 1.27
C LEU A 94 13.71 19.00 2.33
N ILE A 95 13.63 18.54 3.58
CA ILE A 95 12.92 19.19 4.66
C ILE A 95 13.78 20.35 5.19
N THR A 96 13.63 21.51 4.56
CA THR A 96 14.33 22.75 4.89
C THR A 96 13.33 23.88 5.11
N GLU A 97 13.75 24.97 5.73
CA GLU A 97 12.90 26.15 5.88
C GLU A 97 12.33 26.61 4.52
N ARG A 98 13.18 26.60 3.48
CA ARG A 98 12.81 26.98 2.11
C ARG A 98 11.73 26.08 1.51
N ASN A 99 11.86 24.77 1.65
CA ASN A 99 10.98 23.81 0.98
C ASN A 99 9.77 23.43 1.82
N SER A 100 9.86 23.53 3.15
CA SER A 100 8.83 23.08 4.09
C SER A 100 7.41 23.56 3.80
N PRO A 101 7.13 24.76 3.22
CA PRO A 101 5.77 25.13 2.82
C PRO A 101 5.13 24.21 1.75
N TYR A 102 5.95 23.49 0.97
CA TYR A 102 5.53 22.54 -0.07
C TYR A 102 5.88 21.08 0.29
N ILE A 103 6.37 20.81 1.49
CA ILE A 103 6.60 19.46 2.01
C ILE A 103 5.49 19.13 3.00
N CYS A 104 4.96 17.93 2.92
CA CYS A 104 4.03 17.32 3.86
C CYS A 104 4.58 15.95 4.29
N LEU A 105 4.05 15.39 5.37
CA LEU A 105 4.33 14.01 5.76
C LEU A 105 3.04 13.19 5.59
N CYS A 106 3.17 11.96 5.12
CA CYS A 106 2.08 10.99 5.07
C CYS A 106 2.61 9.59 5.40
N THR A 107 1.77 8.69 5.87
CA THR A 107 2.19 7.29 6.05
C THR A 107 1.95 6.45 4.83
N ASP A 108 1.09 6.91 3.91
CA ASP A 108 0.52 6.05 2.87
C ASP A 108 -0.06 4.79 3.57
N ASP A 109 0.22 3.59 3.06
CA ASP A 109 -0.15 2.33 3.71
C ASP A 109 0.75 1.97 4.91
N ARG A 110 0.11 1.84 6.07
CA ARG A 110 0.74 1.38 7.32
C ARG A 110 -0.13 0.37 8.04
N ASN A 111 0.41 -0.81 8.28
CA ASN A 111 -0.33 -1.84 8.98
C ASN A 111 -0.39 -1.56 10.51
N PRO A 112 -1.38 -2.11 11.24
CA PRO A 112 -1.52 -1.88 12.67
C PRO A 112 -0.32 -2.30 13.51
N LEU A 113 0.37 -3.38 13.13
CA LEU A 113 1.54 -3.88 13.86
C LEU A 113 2.72 -2.91 13.75
N ASP A 114 2.95 -2.34 12.57
CA ASP A 114 3.97 -1.32 12.34
C ASP A 114 3.67 -0.03 13.13
N ILE A 115 2.38 0.35 13.25
CA ILE A 115 1.96 1.45 14.14
C ILE A 115 2.26 1.11 15.61
N ALA A 116 2.05 -0.13 16.05
CA ALA A 116 2.36 -0.57 17.41
C ALA A 116 3.87 -0.49 17.71
N GLU A 117 4.69 -0.95 16.77
CA GLU A 117 6.14 -1.09 16.92
C GLU A 117 6.87 0.26 16.77
N HIS A 118 6.35 1.12 15.89
CA HIS A 118 7.06 2.31 15.46
C HIS A 118 6.25 3.59 15.62
N GLY A 119 4.94 3.59 15.86
CA GLY A 119 4.11 4.79 15.84
C GLY A 119 3.66 5.18 14.43
N HIS A 120 3.08 6.37 14.27
CA HIS A 120 2.46 6.84 13.04
C HIS A 120 3.19 8.07 12.48
N LEU A 121 2.55 9.25 12.42
CA LEU A 121 3.22 10.48 11.97
C LEU A 121 4.27 10.95 12.98
N ASP A 122 4.07 10.65 14.27
CA ASP A 122 5.04 10.91 15.33
C ASP A 122 6.37 10.21 15.08
N HIS A 123 6.34 9.02 14.44
CA HIS A 123 7.52 8.29 14.00
C HIS A 123 8.32 9.07 12.98
N MET A 124 7.63 9.58 11.96
CA MET A 124 8.25 10.31 10.88
C MET A 124 8.87 11.59 11.37
N ILE A 125 8.19 12.31 12.26
CA ILE A 125 8.67 13.55 12.86
C ILE A 125 9.97 13.32 13.62
N ARG A 126 9.98 12.42 14.61
CA ARG A 126 11.19 12.18 15.41
C ARG A 126 12.33 11.61 14.58
N THR A 127 12.02 10.77 13.59
CA THR A 127 13.02 10.17 12.71
C THR A 127 13.65 11.21 11.78
N ALA A 128 12.86 12.14 11.22
CA ALA A 128 13.38 13.24 10.41
C ALA A 128 14.29 14.16 11.22
N ILE A 129 13.87 14.53 12.44
CA ILE A 129 14.67 15.36 13.36
C ILE A 129 15.97 14.65 13.75
N ALA A 130 15.90 13.37 14.12
CA ALA A 130 17.08 12.57 14.46
C ALA A 130 18.06 12.42 13.29
N ARG A 131 17.57 12.50 12.05
CA ARG A 131 18.36 12.52 10.81
C ARG A 131 18.87 13.92 10.42
N GLY A 132 18.63 14.93 11.25
CA GLY A 132 19.18 16.28 11.10
C GLY A 132 18.30 17.27 10.32
N ALA A 133 17.03 16.93 10.05
CA ALA A 133 16.09 17.93 9.52
C ALA A 133 15.80 19.01 10.58
N ASP A 134 15.61 20.25 10.13
CA ASP A 134 15.24 21.35 11.02
C ASP A 134 13.89 21.08 11.70
N THR A 135 13.88 21.11 13.03
CA THR A 135 12.72 20.77 13.87
C THR A 135 11.47 21.55 13.47
N PHE A 136 11.56 22.87 13.28
CA PHE A 136 10.40 23.70 12.96
C PHE A 136 9.90 23.45 11.53
N SER A 137 10.81 23.17 10.59
CA SER A 137 10.47 22.78 9.22
C SER A 137 9.72 21.44 9.18
N VAL A 138 10.13 20.47 10.01
CA VAL A 138 9.42 19.18 10.17
C VAL A 138 8.01 19.41 10.73
N TYR A 139 7.86 20.19 11.81
CA TYR A 139 6.53 20.48 12.35
C TYR A 139 5.65 21.29 11.41
N ARG A 140 6.21 22.22 10.62
CA ARG A 140 5.47 22.91 9.56
C ARG A 140 4.95 21.92 8.52
N ALA A 141 5.79 20.99 8.07
CA ALA A 141 5.40 19.94 7.12
C ALA A 141 4.28 19.04 7.69
N ALA A 142 4.35 18.70 8.97
CA ALA A 142 3.36 17.88 9.67
C ALA A 142 2.06 18.62 10.05
N SER A 143 1.98 19.93 9.86
CA SER A 143 0.83 20.74 10.29
C SER A 143 0.34 21.71 9.21
N LEU A 144 0.91 22.92 9.17
CA LEU A 144 0.46 24.00 8.28
C LEU A 144 0.53 23.61 6.81
N SER A 145 1.64 23.02 6.38
CA SER A 145 1.81 22.62 4.98
C SER A 145 0.82 21.54 4.58
N ALA A 146 0.55 20.55 5.44
CA ALA A 146 -0.47 19.56 5.17
C ALA A 146 -1.87 20.21 5.08
N ALA A 147 -2.24 21.05 6.04
CA ALA A 147 -3.53 21.75 6.02
C ALA A 147 -3.71 22.59 4.75
N GLU A 148 -2.68 23.33 4.34
CA GLU A 148 -2.73 24.12 3.12
C GLU A 148 -2.80 23.28 1.84
N ALA A 149 -2.16 22.10 1.81
CA ALA A 149 -2.16 21.20 0.65
C ALA A 149 -3.57 20.76 0.28
N PHE A 150 -4.38 20.51 1.31
CA PHE A 150 -5.77 20.06 1.19
C PHE A 150 -6.78 21.20 1.32
N GLY A 151 -6.33 22.47 1.31
CA GLY A 151 -7.23 23.63 1.39
C GLY A 151 -7.94 23.81 2.73
N LEU A 152 -7.50 23.13 3.79
CA LEU A 152 -8.08 23.17 5.13
C LEU A 152 -7.67 24.45 5.86
N LYS A 153 -8.44 25.53 5.67
CA LYS A 153 -8.13 26.85 6.22
C LYS A 153 -8.42 27.00 7.71
N ASP A 154 -9.09 26.05 8.34
CA ASP A 154 -9.48 26.10 9.76
C ASP A 154 -8.43 25.51 10.71
N ARG A 155 -7.40 24.79 10.23
CA ARG A 155 -6.43 24.06 11.08
C ARG A 155 -4.98 24.17 10.57
N GLY A 156 -4.07 23.46 11.23
CA GLY A 156 -2.64 23.40 10.87
C GLY A 156 -1.77 24.48 11.51
N GLN A 157 -2.35 25.40 12.29
CA GLN A 157 -1.60 26.42 13.04
C GLN A 157 -2.32 26.78 14.34
N ILE A 158 -1.55 27.18 15.35
CA ILE A 158 -2.08 27.71 16.62
C ILE A 158 -2.31 29.22 16.47
N ALA A 159 -3.57 29.62 16.27
CA ALA A 159 -3.95 31.03 16.16
C ALA A 159 -5.42 31.27 16.54
N PRO A 160 -5.79 32.48 17.02
CA PRO A 160 -7.18 32.84 17.23
C PRO A 160 -8.05 32.61 15.98
N GLY A 161 -9.24 32.04 16.17
CA GLY A 161 -10.17 31.71 15.09
C GLY A 161 -9.87 30.41 14.33
N LYS A 162 -8.80 29.68 14.67
CA LYS A 162 -8.54 28.32 14.16
C LYS A 162 -9.20 27.28 15.05
N ARG A 163 -9.48 26.12 14.46
CA ARG A 163 -9.93 24.91 15.15
C ARG A 163 -8.86 24.48 16.16
N ALA A 164 -9.30 24.18 17.38
CA ALA A 164 -8.44 23.72 18.46
C ALA A 164 -8.09 22.22 18.31
N ASP A 165 -7.34 21.91 17.26
CA ASP A 165 -6.62 20.65 17.09
C ASP A 165 -5.18 20.88 17.56
N ILE A 166 -4.85 20.47 18.78
CA ILE A 166 -3.62 20.85 19.48
C ILE A 166 -2.97 19.60 20.07
N VAL A 167 -1.66 19.45 19.87
CA VAL A 167 -0.84 18.46 20.57
C VAL A 167 0.12 19.21 21.48
N VAL A 168 -0.02 19.01 22.78
CA VAL A 168 0.95 19.47 23.78
C VAL A 168 2.01 18.38 23.89
N MET A 169 3.27 18.75 23.68
CA MET A 169 4.39 17.82 23.69
C MET A 169 5.32 18.08 24.86
N ASP A 170 5.90 17.02 25.41
CA ASP A 170 6.94 17.14 26.44
C ASP A 170 8.28 17.61 25.84
N ASP A 171 8.57 17.14 24.63
CA ASP A 171 9.77 17.46 23.89
C ASP A 171 9.53 17.37 22.37
N LEU A 172 10.08 18.34 21.63
CA LEU A 172 9.88 18.45 20.19
C LEU A 172 10.69 17.43 19.39
N ALA A 173 11.86 17.02 19.87
CA ALA A 173 12.72 16.08 19.14
C ALA A 173 12.17 14.65 19.20
N THR A 174 11.65 14.25 20.35
CA THR A 174 11.05 12.92 20.56
C THR A 174 9.60 12.83 20.10
N CYS A 175 8.93 13.97 19.89
CA CYS A 175 7.52 14.05 19.48
C CYS A 175 6.57 13.33 20.47
N ARG A 176 6.92 13.31 21.76
CA ARG A 176 6.10 12.67 22.79
C ARG A 176 4.90 13.54 23.14
N ALA A 177 3.71 13.11 22.73
CA ALA A 177 2.46 13.78 23.07
C ALA A 177 2.11 13.58 24.55
N ARG A 178 1.88 14.69 25.25
CA ARG A 178 1.37 14.73 26.64
C ARG A 178 -0.15 14.89 26.66
N THR A 179 -0.67 15.79 25.83
CA THR A 179 -2.11 16.09 25.76
C THR A 179 -2.50 16.26 24.31
N VAL A 180 -3.57 15.59 23.89
CA VAL A 180 -4.15 15.77 22.55
C VAL A 180 -5.52 16.41 22.72
N ILE A 181 -5.77 17.48 21.96
CA ILE A 181 -7.05 18.19 21.90
C ILE A 181 -7.53 18.10 20.46
N CYS A 182 -8.76 17.62 20.24
CA CYS A 182 -9.40 17.56 18.93
C CYS A 182 -10.69 18.37 18.94
N GLY A 183 -10.76 19.42 18.14
CA GLY A 183 -11.91 20.32 18.09
C GLY A 183 -12.25 20.96 19.43
N GLY A 184 -11.23 21.24 20.26
CA GLY A 184 -11.40 21.82 21.60
C GLY A 184 -11.74 20.82 22.71
N LYS A 185 -11.81 19.52 22.42
CA LYS A 185 -12.02 18.46 23.42
C LYS A 185 -10.72 17.71 23.68
N VAL A 186 -10.35 17.56 24.95
CA VAL A 186 -9.24 16.69 25.36
C VAL A 186 -9.58 15.25 24.99
N VAL A 187 -8.64 14.54 24.36
CA VAL A 187 -8.77 13.14 23.98
C VAL A 187 -8.17 12.29 25.10
N ASP A 188 -9.04 11.79 25.98
CA ASP A 188 -8.71 10.93 27.11
C ASP A 188 -9.55 9.63 27.09
N ASP A 189 -9.37 8.77 28.09
CA ASP A 189 -10.10 7.50 28.20
C ASP A 189 -11.62 7.68 28.19
N ALA A 190 -12.13 8.78 28.78
CA ALA A 190 -13.56 9.09 28.77
C ALA A 190 -14.04 9.46 27.35
N ALA A 191 -13.27 10.25 26.61
CA ALA A 191 -13.55 10.55 25.21
C ALA A 191 -13.52 9.30 24.31
N PHE A 192 -12.62 8.35 24.58
CA PHE A 192 -12.62 7.05 23.88
C PHE A 192 -13.81 6.18 24.26
N ALA A 193 -14.14 6.09 25.55
CA ALA A 193 -15.28 5.31 26.05
C ALA A 193 -16.64 5.84 25.54
N ALA A 194 -16.73 7.14 25.24
CA ALA A 194 -17.93 7.77 24.69
C ALA A 194 -18.17 7.48 23.19
N ARG A 195 -17.23 6.81 22.50
CA ARG A 195 -17.39 6.49 21.08
C ARG A 195 -18.49 5.45 20.88
N GLY A 196 -19.42 5.73 19.97
CA GLY A 196 -20.41 4.75 19.53
C GLY A 196 -19.80 3.67 18.65
N THR A 197 -20.46 2.51 18.60
CA THR A 197 -20.17 1.46 17.63
C THR A 197 -20.98 1.69 16.36
N ILE A 198 -20.35 1.50 15.20
CA ILE A 198 -21.02 1.56 13.90
C ILE A 198 -21.27 0.12 13.47
N ALA A 199 -22.50 -0.16 13.02
CA ALA A 199 -22.82 -1.48 12.48
C ALA A 199 -21.94 -1.79 11.26
N PRO A 200 -21.35 -2.99 11.17
CA PRO A 200 -20.47 -3.31 10.07
C PRO A 200 -21.23 -3.39 8.75
N VAL A 201 -20.59 -2.90 7.69
CA VAL A 201 -21.09 -2.94 6.31
C VAL A 201 -20.21 -3.85 5.47
N ALA A 202 -20.66 -4.19 4.26
CA ALA A 202 -19.85 -4.90 3.25
C ALA A 202 -19.28 -6.27 3.71
N ARG A 203 -20.00 -7.01 4.54
CA ARG A 203 -19.68 -8.40 4.92
C ARG A 203 -19.95 -9.39 3.79
N HIS A 204 -19.40 -10.60 3.91
CA HIS A 204 -19.52 -11.68 2.91
C HIS A 204 -19.11 -11.23 1.49
N SER A 205 -18.07 -10.41 1.40
CA SER A 205 -17.55 -9.86 0.14
C SER A 205 -16.60 -10.79 -0.60
N VAL A 206 -16.21 -11.92 0.00
CA VAL A 206 -15.26 -12.88 -0.56
C VAL A 206 -16.01 -14.07 -1.15
N LYS A 207 -16.11 -14.09 -2.48
CA LYS A 207 -16.90 -15.01 -3.29
C LYS A 207 -16.08 -15.62 -4.44
N PRO A 208 -14.89 -16.18 -4.18
CA PRO A 208 -14.09 -16.82 -5.23
C PRO A 208 -14.77 -18.09 -5.75
N PRO A 209 -14.40 -18.55 -6.97
CA PRO A 209 -14.71 -19.91 -7.40
C PRO A 209 -14.04 -20.93 -6.47
N THR A 210 -14.41 -22.21 -6.61
CA THR A 210 -13.72 -23.28 -5.87
C THR A 210 -12.29 -23.41 -6.39
N ILE A 211 -11.30 -23.24 -5.50
CA ILE A 211 -9.89 -23.31 -5.86
C ILE A 211 -9.35 -24.70 -5.54
N THR A 212 -8.59 -25.26 -6.49
CA THR A 212 -7.92 -26.56 -6.33
C THR A 212 -6.42 -26.42 -6.62
N ALA A 213 -5.62 -27.41 -6.28
CA ALA A 213 -4.19 -27.40 -6.62
C ALA A 213 -3.95 -27.22 -8.14
N ALA A 214 -4.85 -27.70 -8.99
CA ALA A 214 -4.75 -27.56 -10.44
C ALA A 214 -4.91 -26.09 -10.91
N SER A 215 -5.58 -25.24 -10.13
CA SER A 215 -5.80 -23.83 -10.44
C SER A 215 -4.50 -23.00 -10.48
N PHE A 216 -3.41 -23.51 -9.91
CA PHE A 216 -2.12 -22.81 -9.81
C PHE A 216 -1.09 -23.24 -10.86
N ARG A 217 -1.44 -24.19 -11.73
CA ARG A 217 -0.54 -24.68 -12.78
C ARG A 217 -0.34 -23.62 -13.86
N CYS A 218 0.89 -23.52 -14.39
CA CYS A 218 1.21 -22.67 -15.53
C CYS A 218 1.57 -23.54 -16.75
N ALA A 219 0.68 -23.60 -17.73
CA ALA A 219 0.79 -24.48 -18.90
C ALA A 219 1.65 -23.92 -20.06
N GLY A 220 2.40 -22.83 -19.83
CA GLY A 220 3.20 -22.21 -20.88
C GLY A 220 4.39 -23.07 -21.31
N ASN A 221 4.65 -23.20 -22.62
CA ASN A 221 5.73 -24.04 -23.16
C ASN A 221 7.07 -23.31 -23.38
N ARG A 222 7.10 -21.98 -23.35
CA ARG A 222 8.35 -21.20 -23.50
C ARG A 222 9.19 -21.29 -22.24
N ALA A 223 10.49 -21.53 -22.34
CA ALA A 223 11.36 -21.60 -21.16
C ALA A 223 11.53 -20.21 -20.50
N GLU A 224 11.75 -19.17 -21.30
CA GLU A 224 11.78 -17.79 -20.85
C GLU A 224 10.43 -17.39 -20.24
N THR A 225 10.48 -16.98 -18.98
CA THR A 225 9.30 -16.68 -18.17
C THR A 225 9.48 -15.33 -17.48
N PRO A 226 8.54 -14.39 -17.66
CA PRO A 226 8.53 -13.16 -16.88
C PRO A 226 8.32 -13.46 -15.40
N VAL A 227 9.12 -12.81 -14.54
CA VAL A 227 9.08 -12.96 -13.08
C VAL A 227 9.03 -11.59 -12.44
N ILE A 228 8.13 -11.41 -11.48
CA ILE A 228 8.05 -10.18 -10.68
C ILE A 228 9.22 -10.22 -9.69
N GLY A 229 10.17 -9.28 -9.80
CA GLY A 229 11.27 -9.14 -8.85
C GLY A 229 10.93 -8.17 -7.73
N LEU A 230 11.00 -8.61 -6.49
CA LEU A 230 10.78 -7.75 -5.33
C LEU A 230 12.04 -6.98 -4.95
N LEU A 231 11.83 -5.72 -4.57
CA LEU A 231 12.85 -4.87 -3.96
C LEU A 231 12.42 -4.60 -2.50
N PRO A 232 13.17 -5.09 -1.49
CA PRO A 232 12.79 -4.90 -0.09
C PRO A 232 12.57 -3.42 0.26
N GLY A 233 11.45 -3.12 0.92
CA GLY A 233 11.09 -1.76 1.32
C GLY A 233 10.69 -0.83 0.17
N LYS A 234 10.35 -1.40 -1.00
CA LYS A 234 9.83 -0.66 -2.15
C LYS A 234 8.61 -1.35 -2.75
N ILE A 235 7.71 -0.53 -3.27
CA ILE A 235 6.53 -0.98 -4.03
C ILE A 235 6.79 -1.09 -5.54
N ILE A 236 7.87 -0.47 -6.03
CA ILE A 236 8.40 -0.69 -7.38
C ILE A 236 8.96 -2.12 -7.46
N THR A 237 8.59 -2.84 -8.51
CA THR A 237 9.06 -4.20 -8.82
C THR A 237 9.95 -4.22 -10.05
N GLU A 238 10.84 -5.20 -10.14
CA GLU A 238 11.61 -5.47 -11.35
C GLU A 238 10.82 -6.34 -12.33
N HIS A 239 11.05 -6.15 -13.62
CA HIS A 239 10.62 -7.07 -14.68
C HIS A 239 11.78 -8.02 -14.99
N LEU A 240 11.82 -9.17 -14.32
CA LEU A 240 12.86 -10.17 -14.51
C LEU A 240 12.45 -11.18 -15.59
N THR A 241 13.44 -11.83 -16.20
CA THR A 241 13.22 -12.99 -17.07
C THR A 241 14.04 -14.16 -16.54
N GLU A 242 13.38 -15.28 -16.29
CA GLU A 242 14.02 -16.50 -15.78
C GLU A 242 13.75 -17.67 -16.74
N GLU A 243 14.71 -18.59 -16.85
CA GLU A 243 14.50 -19.86 -17.54
C GLU A 243 13.81 -20.85 -16.59
N ILE A 244 12.58 -21.22 -16.92
CA ILE A 244 11.75 -22.17 -16.17
C ILE A 244 11.20 -23.21 -17.14
N LEU A 245 11.84 -24.37 -17.15
CA LEU A 245 11.43 -25.49 -18.00
C LEU A 245 10.13 -26.11 -17.48
N PRO A 246 9.12 -26.31 -18.34
CA PRO A 246 7.92 -27.04 -17.96
C PRO A 246 8.26 -28.50 -17.66
N ASP A 247 7.71 -29.03 -16.56
CA ASP A 247 7.75 -30.45 -16.21
C ASP A 247 6.32 -30.98 -16.08
N ALA A 248 6.02 -32.09 -16.76
CA ALA A 248 4.68 -32.66 -16.85
C ALA A 248 3.56 -31.63 -17.21
N GLY A 249 3.89 -30.65 -18.06
CA GLY A 249 2.97 -29.59 -18.50
C GLY A 249 2.70 -28.52 -17.43
N ASP A 250 3.63 -28.32 -16.49
CA ASP A 250 3.57 -27.26 -15.50
C ASP A 250 4.96 -26.66 -15.26
N LYS A 251 5.05 -25.34 -15.23
CA LYS A 251 6.23 -24.66 -14.71
C LYS A 251 6.13 -24.58 -13.19
N ARG A 252 6.87 -25.42 -12.47
CA ARG A 252 6.79 -25.48 -11.01
C ARG A 252 7.59 -24.37 -10.31
N PRO A 253 7.21 -23.96 -9.09
CA PRO A 253 8.07 -23.17 -8.20
C PRO A 253 9.43 -23.84 -8.00
N ALA A 254 10.47 -23.04 -7.79
CA ALA A 254 11.83 -23.49 -7.51
C ALA A 254 12.36 -22.75 -6.28
N PRO A 255 12.05 -23.21 -5.05
CA PRO A 255 12.42 -22.50 -3.81
C PRO A 255 13.93 -22.29 -3.66
N ALA A 256 14.75 -23.23 -4.13
CA ALA A 256 16.21 -23.11 -4.12
C ALA A 256 16.75 -21.97 -5.00
N ARG A 257 15.93 -21.44 -5.92
CA ARG A 257 16.19 -20.27 -6.76
C ARG A 257 15.37 -19.05 -6.33
N ASP A 258 14.68 -19.13 -5.19
CA ASP A 258 13.73 -18.12 -4.72
C ASP A 258 12.63 -17.83 -5.75
N LEU A 259 12.13 -18.86 -6.44
CA LEU A 259 11.02 -18.72 -7.38
C LEU A 259 9.75 -19.32 -6.77
N ALA A 260 8.81 -18.47 -6.39
CA ALA A 260 7.50 -18.85 -5.88
C ALA A 260 6.40 -18.65 -6.93
N ARG A 261 5.34 -19.46 -6.85
CA ARG A 261 4.11 -19.20 -7.60
C ARG A 261 3.38 -18.04 -6.94
N VAL A 262 2.94 -17.07 -7.72
CA VAL A 262 1.93 -16.09 -7.33
C VAL A 262 0.65 -16.36 -8.11
N ALA A 263 -0.51 -16.17 -7.48
CA ALA A 263 -1.79 -16.17 -8.16
C ALA A 263 -2.69 -15.05 -7.66
N VAL A 264 -3.47 -14.47 -8.57
CA VAL A 264 -4.54 -13.53 -8.26
C VAL A 264 -5.86 -14.17 -8.70
N ILE A 265 -6.78 -14.31 -7.75
CA ILE A 265 -8.05 -15.03 -7.87
C ILE A 265 -9.18 -14.03 -7.69
N GLU A 266 -10.04 -13.91 -8.70
CA GLU A 266 -11.21 -13.04 -8.62
C GLU A 266 -12.15 -13.49 -7.51
N ARG A 267 -12.53 -12.55 -6.64
CA ARG A 267 -13.30 -12.86 -5.42
C ARG A 267 -14.59 -12.07 -5.28
N HIS A 268 -14.94 -11.21 -6.22
CA HIS A 268 -16.18 -10.42 -6.18
C HIS A 268 -17.36 -11.17 -6.81
N GLY A 269 -17.14 -12.37 -7.35
CA GLY A 269 -18.15 -13.20 -8.00
C GLY A 269 -18.58 -12.63 -9.35
N LYS A 270 -17.65 -12.01 -10.09
CA LYS A 270 -17.92 -11.31 -11.34
C LYS A 270 -17.49 -12.10 -12.57
N ASN A 271 -16.27 -12.64 -12.55
CA ASN A 271 -15.69 -13.29 -13.73
C ASN A 271 -15.11 -14.69 -13.40
N GLY A 272 -14.78 -14.98 -12.13
CA GLY A 272 -14.21 -16.26 -11.71
C GLY A 272 -12.78 -16.51 -12.21
N ASN A 273 -12.08 -15.47 -12.66
CA ASN A 273 -10.73 -15.58 -13.21
C ASN A 273 -9.72 -16.02 -12.14
N VAL A 274 -8.71 -16.78 -12.58
CA VAL A 274 -7.52 -17.12 -11.80
C VAL A 274 -6.31 -16.94 -12.69
N ALA A 275 -5.49 -15.94 -12.39
CA ALA A 275 -4.23 -15.69 -13.07
C ALA A 275 -3.07 -16.19 -12.23
N THR A 276 -2.03 -16.70 -12.89
CA THR A 276 -0.82 -17.20 -12.23
C THR A 276 0.43 -16.60 -12.84
N GLY A 277 1.42 -16.32 -12.00
CA GLY A 277 2.74 -15.83 -12.41
C GLY A 277 3.83 -16.37 -11.50
N PHE A 278 5.02 -15.77 -11.59
CA PHE A 278 6.14 -16.07 -10.71
C PHE A 278 6.63 -14.81 -10.02
N VAL A 279 7.11 -14.98 -8.80
CA VAL A 279 7.72 -13.91 -8.02
C VAL A 279 9.05 -14.39 -7.42
N ARG A 280 10.03 -13.47 -7.37
CA ARG A 280 11.33 -13.63 -6.71
C ARG A 280 11.50 -12.57 -5.62
N GLY A 281 12.07 -12.96 -4.49
CA GLY A 281 12.36 -12.10 -3.34
C GLY A 281 11.47 -12.36 -2.12
N PHE A 282 10.65 -13.41 -2.15
CA PHE A 282 9.86 -13.83 -0.98
C PHE A 282 10.66 -14.77 -0.07
N GLU A 283 11.56 -15.56 -0.63
CA GLU A 283 12.35 -16.61 0.03
C GLU A 283 11.50 -17.68 0.74
N ILE A 284 10.24 -17.82 0.31
CA ILE A 284 9.33 -18.85 0.80
C ILE A 284 9.84 -20.24 0.38
N GLY A 285 10.27 -21.02 1.36
CA GLY A 285 10.84 -22.37 1.19
C GLY A 285 9.83 -23.50 1.23
N SER A 286 8.67 -23.28 1.86
CA SER A 286 7.60 -24.28 2.02
C SER A 286 6.23 -23.61 2.16
N GLY A 287 5.16 -24.36 1.89
CA GLY A 287 3.79 -23.90 2.14
C GLY A 287 3.34 -22.73 1.28
N ALA A 288 2.41 -21.95 1.82
CA ALA A 288 1.79 -20.81 1.16
C ALA A 288 1.29 -19.74 2.13
N ILE A 289 1.19 -18.52 1.62
CA ILE A 289 0.52 -17.39 2.24
C ILE A 289 -0.54 -16.82 1.31
N ALA A 290 -1.66 -16.35 1.85
CA ALA A 290 -2.73 -15.74 1.06
C ALA A 290 -3.36 -14.54 1.78
N ALA A 291 -3.87 -13.59 0.99
CA ALA A 291 -4.52 -12.38 1.47
C ALA A 291 -5.69 -11.95 0.58
N THR A 292 -6.68 -11.24 1.15
CA THR A 292 -7.67 -10.46 0.38
C THR A 292 -7.33 -8.97 0.26
N VAL A 293 -6.34 -8.50 1.01
CA VAL A 293 -5.76 -7.17 0.83
C VAL A 293 -4.79 -7.25 -0.36
N CYS A 294 -5.24 -6.78 -1.51
CA CYS A 294 -4.56 -6.92 -2.79
C CYS A 294 -4.79 -5.66 -3.64
N HIS A 295 -3.94 -4.65 -3.51
CA HIS A 295 -4.19 -3.32 -4.07
C HIS A 295 -4.37 -3.36 -5.60
N ASP A 296 -5.35 -2.67 -6.22
CA ASP A 296 -6.54 -2.02 -5.64
C ASP A 296 -7.83 -2.77 -5.98
N HIS A 297 -7.73 -3.83 -6.79
CA HIS A 297 -8.87 -4.69 -7.10
C HIS A 297 -9.33 -5.49 -5.88
N HIS A 298 -8.44 -5.67 -4.90
CA HIS A 298 -8.64 -6.43 -3.69
C HIS A 298 -9.18 -7.82 -3.96
N ASN A 299 -8.64 -8.48 -4.99
CA ASN A 299 -8.86 -9.90 -5.24
C ASN A 299 -8.09 -10.76 -4.21
N ILE A 300 -8.26 -12.08 -4.23
CA ILE A 300 -7.40 -12.94 -3.41
C ILE A 300 -6.03 -13.02 -4.09
N VAL A 301 -4.96 -12.76 -3.35
CA VAL A 301 -3.59 -13.02 -3.79
C VAL A 301 -3.00 -14.16 -2.95
N ALA A 302 -2.39 -15.14 -3.60
CA ALA A 302 -1.71 -16.26 -2.94
C ALA A 302 -0.28 -16.40 -3.47
N VAL A 303 0.68 -16.58 -2.57
CA VAL A 303 2.09 -16.85 -2.88
C VAL A 303 2.50 -18.14 -2.19
N GLY A 304 3.11 -19.07 -2.92
CA GLY A 304 3.49 -20.36 -2.34
C GLY A 304 4.31 -21.23 -3.26
N VAL A 305 4.76 -22.34 -2.70
CA VAL A 305 5.56 -23.36 -3.39
C VAL A 305 4.88 -24.73 -3.43
N ASP A 306 3.81 -24.90 -2.63
CA ASP A 306 2.92 -26.06 -2.67
C ASP A 306 1.49 -25.66 -3.07
N TYR A 307 0.95 -26.27 -4.13
CA TYR A 307 -0.36 -25.91 -4.67
C TYR A 307 -1.54 -26.37 -3.80
N THR A 308 -1.36 -27.40 -2.98
CA THR A 308 -2.39 -27.86 -2.05
C THR A 308 -2.54 -26.84 -0.92
N ASP A 309 -1.41 -26.37 -0.38
CA ASP A 309 -1.38 -25.33 0.66
C ASP A 309 -1.91 -24.00 0.13
N MET A 310 -1.57 -23.63 -1.11
CA MET A 310 -2.15 -22.44 -1.77
C MET A 310 -3.67 -22.55 -1.92
N ALA A 311 -4.18 -23.73 -2.32
CA ALA A 311 -5.63 -23.96 -2.45
C ALA A 311 -6.33 -23.86 -1.09
N LEU A 312 -5.74 -24.47 -0.05
CA LEU A 312 -6.26 -24.40 1.31
C LEU A 312 -6.31 -22.96 1.81
N ALA A 313 -5.23 -22.20 1.63
CA ALA A 313 -5.16 -20.79 2.04
C ALA A 313 -6.22 -19.93 1.33
N ALA A 314 -6.34 -20.06 0.01
CA ALA A 314 -7.31 -19.30 -0.79
C ALA A 314 -8.77 -19.64 -0.43
N ASN A 315 -9.11 -20.91 -0.23
CA ASN A 315 -10.45 -21.31 0.17
C ASN A 315 -10.76 -20.89 1.61
N ARG A 316 -9.78 -20.95 2.52
CA ARG A 316 -9.96 -20.51 3.91
C ARG A 316 -10.35 -19.03 3.99
N LEU A 317 -9.79 -18.18 3.14
CA LEU A 317 -10.17 -16.76 3.05
C LEU A 317 -11.67 -16.56 2.77
N LYS A 318 -12.32 -17.45 2.02
CA LYS A 318 -13.78 -17.39 1.83
C LYS A 318 -14.53 -17.69 3.12
N GLU A 319 -14.09 -18.67 3.89
CA GLU A 319 -14.73 -19.11 5.14
C GLU A 319 -14.65 -18.03 6.23
N ILE A 320 -13.54 -17.31 6.31
CA ILE A 320 -13.33 -16.22 7.28
C ILE A 320 -13.76 -14.83 6.77
N GLU A 321 -14.42 -14.78 5.59
CA GLU A 321 -14.88 -13.55 4.92
C GLU A 321 -13.76 -12.56 4.53
N GLY A 322 -12.56 -13.08 4.33
CA GLY A 322 -11.36 -12.35 3.94
C GLY A 322 -10.40 -12.17 5.10
N GLY A 323 -9.17 -11.77 4.77
CA GLY A 323 -8.10 -11.61 5.72
C GLY A 323 -6.75 -12.09 5.23
N PHE A 324 -6.00 -12.72 6.13
CA PHE A 324 -4.69 -13.30 5.89
C PHE A 324 -4.65 -14.74 6.39
N VAL A 325 -3.99 -15.63 5.65
CA VAL A 325 -3.82 -17.04 6.03
C VAL A 325 -2.40 -17.50 5.69
N VAL A 326 -1.77 -18.26 6.59
CA VAL A 326 -0.49 -18.95 6.40
C VAL A 326 -0.73 -20.45 6.53
N VAL A 327 -0.26 -21.23 5.57
CA VAL A 327 -0.45 -22.69 5.51
C VAL A 327 0.89 -23.39 5.28
N ARG A 328 1.08 -24.54 5.92
CA ARG A 328 2.17 -25.49 5.64
C ARG A 328 1.70 -26.92 5.87
N ASP A 329 2.04 -27.81 4.96
CA ASP A 329 1.80 -29.26 5.07
C ASP A 329 0.31 -29.59 5.34
N GLY A 330 -0.59 -28.90 4.63
CA GLY A 330 -2.04 -29.06 4.76
C GLY A 330 -2.64 -28.47 6.04
N SER A 331 -1.87 -27.72 6.83
CA SER A 331 -2.30 -27.14 8.12
C SER A 331 -2.24 -25.62 8.11
N ILE A 332 -3.29 -24.96 8.59
CA ILE A 332 -3.30 -23.50 8.81
C ILE A 332 -2.45 -23.20 10.05
N LEU A 333 -1.35 -22.48 9.87
CA LEU A 333 -0.43 -22.11 10.95
C LEU A 333 -0.88 -20.83 11.68
N ALA A 334 -1.44 -19.87 10.94
CA ALA A 334 -1.97 -18.62 11.47
C ALA A 334 -2.98 -18.01 10.49
N GLU A 335 -3.95 -17.27 11.04
CA GLU A 335 -4.93 -16.51 10.25
C GLU A 335 -5.43 -15.26 10.99
N LEU A 336 -5.87 -14.26 10.23
CA LEU A 336 -6.57 -13.08 10.73
C LEU A 336 -7.78 -12.82 9.83
N ALA A 337 -8.98 -12.85 10.40
CA ALA A 337 -10.21 -12.52 9.67
C ALA A 337 -10.36 -10.99 9.52
N LEU A 338 -10.73 -10.55 8.31
CA LEU A 338 -11.03 -9.17 7.94
C LEU A 338 -12.42 -9.09 7.26
N PRO A 339 -13.51 -9.42 7.98
CA PRO A 339 -14.81 -9.66 7.37
C PRO A 339 -15.46 -8.41 6.73
N ILE A 340 -15.02 -7.20 7.10
CA ILE A 340 -15.51 -5.97 6.46
C ILE A 340 -14.76 -5.80 5.14
N ALA A 341 -15.47 -6.01 4.02
CA ALA A 341 -14.95 -5.93 2.66
C ALA A 341 -13.73 -6.83 2.34
N GLY A 342 -13.34 -7.75 3.25
CA GLY A 342 -12.08 -8.49 3.13
C GLY A 342 -10.86 -7.64 3.48
N LEU A 343 -11.03 -6.49 4.15
CA LEU A 343 -9.99 -5.48 4.36
C LEU A 343 -9.86 -5.02 5.81
N MET A 344 -10.94 -5.03 6.60
CA MET A 344 -10.93 -4.57 7.99
C MET A 344 -11.50 -5.61 8.95
N SER A 345 -10.90 -5.66 10.16
CA SER A 345 -11.34 -6.52 11.25
C SER A 345 -12.50 -5.90 12.03
N LEU A 346 -13.31 -6.75 12.67
CA LEU A 346 -14.28 -6.34 13.70
C LEU A 346 -13.66 -6.31 15.10
N GLU A 347 -12.48 -6.91 15.24
CA GLU A 347 -11.77 -7.02 16.51
C GLU A 347 -11.10 -5.70 16.90
N ARG A 348 -10.83 -5.56 18.19
CA ARG A 348 -10.03 -4.44 18.70
C ARG A 348 -8.58 -4.54 18.24
N PHE A 349 -7.92 -3.38 18.24
CA PHE A 349 -6.51 -3.25 17.87
C PHE A 349 -5.60 -4.27 18.57
N GLU A 350 -5.74 -4.48 19.88
CA GLU A 350 -4.85 -5.35 20.64
C GLU A 350 -4.93 -6.81 20.18
N VAL A 351 -6.14 -7.27 19.81
CA VAL A 351 -6.37 -8.62 19.26
C VAL A 351 -5.83 -8.73 17.84
N VAL A 352 -5.99 -7.68 17.03
CA VAL A 352 -5.45 -7.62 15.67
C VAL A 352 -3.93 -7.63 15.70
N GLU A 353 -3.31 -6.87 16.60
CA GLU A 353 -1.86 -6.81 16.79
C GLU A 353 -1.29 -8.20 17.13
N GLU A 354 -1.88 -8.90 18.10
CA GLU A 354 -1.46 -10.25 18.49
C GLU A 354 -1.51 -11.23 17.31
N LYS A 355 -2.62 -11.21 16.55
CA LYS A 355 -2.79 -12.05 15.35
C LYS A 355 -1.81 -11.70 14.24
N LEU A 356 -1.51 -10.41 14.04
CA LEU A 356 -0.48 -9.98 13.07
C LEU A 356 0.92 -10.47 13.48
N ARG A 357 1.26 -10.45 14.78
CA ARG A 357 2.52 -11.02 15.27
C ARG A 357 2.60 -12.53 14.99
N ALA A 358 1.52 -13.27 15.24
CA ALA A 358 1.44 -14.69 14.93
C ALA A 358 1.57 -14.97 13.43
N LEU A 359 0.90 -14.18 12.58
CA LEU A 359 1.03 -14.26 11.12
C LEU A 359 2.46 -14.00 10.64
N ARG A 360 3.12 -12.96 11.15
CA ARG A 360 4.52 -12.64 10.81
C ARG A 360 5.45 -13.78 11.23
N ALA A 361 5.26 -14.35 12.42
CA ALA A 361 6.02 -15.50 12.89
C ALA A 361 5.80 -16.76 12.03
N ALA A 362 4.55 -17.05 11.67
CA ALA A 362 4.20 -18.18 10.82
C ALA A 362 4.80 -18.03 9.40
N ALA A 363 4.73 -16.83 8.80
CA ALA A 363 5.34 -16.55 7.50
C ALA A 363 6.87 -16.74 7.54
N ARG A 364 7.55 -16.26 8.60
CA ARG A 364 8.98 -16.51 8.81
C ARG A 364 9.30 -18.00 8.94
N ALA A 365 8.42 -18.79 9.57
CA ALA A 365 8.59 -20.24 9.65
C ALA A 365 8.47 -20.97 8.31
N LEU A 366 7.96 -20.30 7.27
CA LEU A 366 7.98 -20.79 5.88
C LEU A 366 9.29 -20.45 5.14
N GLY A 367 10.16 -19.63 5.71
CA GLY A 367 11.39 -19.12 5.09
C GLY A 367 11.30 -17.65 4.67
N VAL A 368 10.14 -17.00 4.79
CA VAL A 368 9.95 -15.61 4.32
C VAL A 368 10.78 -14.62 5.14
N THR A 369 11.61 -13.84 4.46
CA THR A 369 12.52 -12.85 5.09
C THR A 369 12.03 -11.41 5.02
N LEU A 370 11.02 -11.15 4.19
CA LEU A 370 10.35 -9.86 4.13
C LEU A 370 9.79 -9.47 5.51
N GLU A 371 10.00 -8.22 5.91
CA GLU A 371 9.44 -7.68 7.16
C GLU A 371 7.91 -7.68 7.13
N GLU A 372 7.34 -7.31 5.98
CA GLU A 372 5.91 -7.12 5.76
C GLU A 372 5.40 -7.87 4.51
N PRO A 373 5.36 -9.22 4.55
CA PRO A 373 5.10 -10.03 3.36
C PRO A 373 3.70 -9.85 2.79
N PHE A 374 2.68 -9.65 3.64
CA PHE A 374 1.30 -9.47 3.18
C PHE A 374 1.08 -8.14 2.47
N LEU A 375 1.71 -7.06 2.95
CA LEU A 375 1.64 -5.78 2.23
C LEU A 375 2.46 -5.84 0.95
N GLN A 376 3.62 -6.50 0.94
CA GLN A 376 4.36 -6.74 -0.30
C GLN A 376 3.53 -7.50 -1.34
N MET A 377 2.78 -8.53 -0.91
CA MET A 377 1.80 -9.23 -1.77
C MET A 377 0.68 -8.31 -2.28
N ALA A 378 0.28 -7.32 -1.49
CA ALA A 378 -0.75 -6.41 -1.92
C ALA A 378 -0.29 -5.54 -3.09
N PHE A 379 0.98 -5.09 -3.07
CA PHE A 379 1.56 -4.23 -4.10
C PHE A 379 2.08 -4.92 -5.36
N ILE A 380 2.34 -6.24 -5.34
CA ILE A 380 2.61 -6.97 -6.60
C ILE A 380 1.37 -7.03 -7.51
N ALA A 381 0.19 -6.75 -6.96
CA ALA A 381 -1.08 -6.80 -7.68
C ALA A 381 -1.61 -5.43 -8.14
N LEU A 382 -0.84 -4.35 -7.93
CA LEU A 382 -1.24 -2.98 -8.22
C LEU A 382 -0.65 -2.50 -9.57
N PRO A 383 -1.41 -2.57 -10.69
CA PRO A 383 -0.88 -2.37 -12.05
C PRO A 383 -0.76 -0.90 -12.46
N VAL A 384 -0.47 -0.02 -11.51
CA VAL A 384 -0.21 1.42 -11.74
C VAL A 384 1.17 1.85 -11.24
N ILE A 385 1.92 0.90 -10.67
CA ILE A 385 3.29 1.08 -10.21
C ILE A 385 4.22 0.17 -11.03
N PRO A 386 5.29 0.70 -11.65
CA PRO A 386 6.22 -0.11 -12.45
C PRO A 386 6.97 -1.21 -11.66
N HIS A 387 7.56 -2.20 -12.33
CA HIS A 387 7.58 -2.45 -13.78
C HIS A 387 6.68 -3.63 -14.21
N LEU A 388 6.66 -4.70 -13.42
CA LEU A 388 5.84 -5.90 -13.70
C LEU A 388 4.93 -6.23 -12.51
N LYS A 389 3.64 -6.43 -12.78
CA LYS A 389 2.58 -6.70 -11.80
C LYS A 389 1.70 -7.86 -12.24
N ILE A 390 0.74 -8.26 -11.41
CA ILE A 390 -0.25 -9.30 -11.74
C ILE A 390 -1.66 -8.87 -11.36
N THR A 391 -2.65 -9.17 -12.19
CA THR A 391 -4.08 -9.00 -11.87
C THR A 391 -4.78 -10.34 -12.06
N ASP A 392 -6.08 -10.44 -11.77
CA ASP A 392 -6.87 -11.64 -12.12
C ASP A 392 -6.96 -11.86 -13.64
N HIS A 393 -6.57 -10.88 -14.45
CA HIS A 393 -6.50 -11.00 -15.91
C HIS A 393 -5.15 -11.45 -16.44
N GLY A 394 -4.12 -11.57 -15.60
CA GLY A 394 -2.78 -11.95 -16.04
C GLY A 394 -1.66 -11.03 -15.55
N LEU A 395 -0.44 -11.27 -16.04
CA LEU A 395 0.71 -10.40 -15.81
C LEU A 395 0.56 -9.09 -16.59
N VAL A 396 0.87 -7.97 -15.94
CA VAL A 396 0.78 -6.63 -16.51
C VAL A 396 2.17 -6.02 -16.59
N ASP A 397 2.61 -5.72 -17.81
CA ASP A 397 3.74 -4.84 -18.08
C ASP A 397 3.24 -3.40 -17.93
N VAL A 398 3.61 -2.75 -16.82
CA VAL A 398 3.07 -1.43 -16.47
C VAL A 398 3.74 -0.32 -17.31
N ASP A 399 4.97 -0.53 -17.76
CA ASP A 399 5.67 0.42 -18.62
C ASP A 399 4.99 0.53 -19.99
N ARG A 400 4.55 -0.61 -20.52
CA ARG A 400 3.81 -0.69 -21.80
C ARG A 400 2.30 -0.55 -21.63
N PHE A 401 1.80 -0.71 -20.42
CA PHE A 401 0.39 -0.73 -20.08
C PHE A 401 -0.39 -1.84 -20.80
N GLU A 402 0.17 -3.05 -20.80
CA GLU A 402 -0.34 -4.22 -21.53
C GLU A 402 -0.38 -5.47 -20.63
N ILE A 403 -1.37 -6.34 -20.85
CA ILE A 403 -1.38 -7.70 -20.28
C ILE A 403 -0.53 -8.60 -21.18
N ILE A 404 0.45 -9.31 -20.60
CA ILE A 404 1.46 -10.07 -21.36
C ILE A 404 1.38 -11.58 -21.19
N ALA A 405 0.65 -12.09 -20.21
CA ALA A 405 0.49 -13.53 -19.96
C ALA A 405 -0.74 -13.85 -19.14
#